data_AF-A0A087WX69-F1
#
_entry.id   AF-A0A087WX69-F1
#
_cell.length_a   1.000
_cell.length_b   1.000
_cell.length_c   1.000
_cell.angle_alpha   90.00
_cell.angle_beta   90.00
_cell.angle_gamma   90.00
#
_symmetry.space_group_name_H-M   'P 1'
#
loop_
_entity.id
_entity.type
_entity.pdbx_description
1 polymer ?
#
loop_
_entity_poly.entity_id
_entity_poly.type
_entity_poly.pdbx_seq_one_letter_code
_entity_poly.pdbx_strand_id
1 'polypeptide(L)'
;MNLPTVSALRKMGVNLTRSNKETVKHSDVLFLAVKPHIIPFILDEIGADVQARHIVVSCAAGVTISSVEKKLMAFQPAPKVIRCMTN
;
A
#
# COMPACT_ATOMS: atom_id res chain seq x y z
N MET A 1 14.91 -3.95 13.75
CA MET A 1 15.50 -3.20 12.62
C MET A 1 16.65 -3.93 11.93
N ASN A 2 17.08 -5.11 12.42
CA ASN A 2 18.20 -5.86 11.87
C ASN A 2 17.75 -7.05 11.00
N LEU A 3 16.69 -6.87 10.21
CA LEU A 3 16.33 -7.89 9.21
C LEU A 3 17.26 -7.72 8.00
N PRO A 4 17.88 -8.79 7.49
CA PRO A 4 18.81 -8.71 6.36
C PRO A 4 18.21 -8.01 5.14
N THR A 5 16.93 -8.27 4.88
CA THR A 5 16.15 -7.67 3.78
C THR A 5 15.97 -6.16 3.93
N VAL A 6 15.72 -5.67 5.15
CA VAL A 6 15.59 -4.23 5.42
C VAL A 6 16.95 -3.52 5.34
N SER A 7 18.03 -4.21 5.73
CA SER A 7 19.40 -3.68 5.63
C SER A 7 19.82 -3.45 4.18
N ALA A 8 19.44 -4.35 3.26
CA ALA A 8 19.70 -4.19 1.84
C ALA A 8 19.02 -2.93 1.26
N LEU A 9 17.73 -2.71 1.56
CA LEU A 9 17.00 -1.51 1.12
C LEU A 9 17.62 -0.21 1.65
N ARG A 10 18.10 -0.22 2.90
CA ARG A 10 18.83 0.93 3.47
C ARG A 10 20.11 1.24 2.70
N LYS A 11 20.88 0.22 2.31
CA LYS A 11 22.11 0.39 1.50
C LYS A 11 21.81 0.91 0.09
N MET A 12 20.63 0.61 -0.46
CA MET A 12 20.17 1.15 -1.74
C MET A 12 19.69 2.61 -1.65
N GLY A 13 19.62 3.21 -0.46
CA GLY A 13 19.14 4.58 -0.28
C GLY A 13 17.61 4.71 -0.21
N VAL A 14 16.89 3.61 0.04
CA VAL A 14 15.43 3.64 0.20
C VAL A 14 15.06 4.26 1.55
N ASN A 15 14.08 5.15 1.56
CA ASN A 15 13.50 5.72 2.78
C ASN A 15 12.70 4.64 3.53
N LEU A 16 13.05 4.42 4.80
CA LEU A 16 12.42 3.41 5.64
C LEU A 16 11.68 4.07 6.80
N THR A 17 10.42 3.70 6.98
CA THR A 17 9.60 4.10 8.12
C THR A 17 8.92 2.89 8.75
N ARG A 18 8.48 3.05 10.01
CA ARG A 18 7.60 2.10 10.70
C ARG A 18 6.13 2.45 10.56
N SER A 19 5.82 3.62 10.01
CA SER A 19 4.47 4.15 9.90
C SER A 19 3.96 4.00 8.47
N ASN A 20 2.92 3.18 8.29
CA ASN A 20 2.30 3.03 6.97
C ASN A 20 1.72 4.36 6.47
N LYS A 21 1.24 5.22 7.38
CA LYS A 21 0.72 6.55 7.07
C LYS A 21 1.78 7.49 6.52
N GLU A 22 3.01 7.43 7.03
CA GLU A 22 4.12 8.19 6.46
C GLU A 22 4.43 7.71 5.03
N THR A 23 4.42 6.40 4.79
CA THR A 23 4.61 5.86 3.43
C THR A 23 3.56 6.39 2.48
N VAL A 24 2.28 6.43 2.87
CA VAL A 24 1.21 7.01 2.03
C VAL A 24 1.49 8.48 1.74
N LYS A 25 1.79 9.28 2.76
CA LYS A 25 2.03 10.73 2.59
C LYS A 25 3.20 11.04 1.66
N HIS A 26 4.23 10.20 1.61
CA HIS A 26 5.42 10.40 0.77
C HIS A 26 5.37 9.68 -0.59
N SER A 27 4.23 9.07 -0.95
CA SER A 27 4.09 8.33 -2.20
C SER A 27 3.07 8.99 -3.13
N ASP A 28 3.31 8.94 -4.44
CA ASP A 28 2.29 9.17 -5.47
C ASP A 28 1.75 7.85 -6.01
N VAL A 29 2.62 6.83 -6.10
CA VAL A 29 2.25 5.45 -6.44
C VAL A 29 2.50 4.58 -5.23
N LEU A 30 1.44 3.95 -4.70
CA LEU A 30 1.47 3.19 -3.47
C LEU A 30 1.32 1.69 -3.77
N PHE A 31 2.41 0.93 -3.57
CA PHE A 31 2.39 -0.52 -3.71
C PHE A 31 1.95 -1.22 -2.42
N LEU A 32 0.89 -2.02 -2.49
CA LEU A 32 0.47 -2.92 -1.42
C LEU A 32 1.18 -4.28 -1.59
N ALA A 33 2.39 -4.36 -1.04
CA ALA A 33 3.28 -5.53 -1.12
C ALA A 33 3.26 -6.38 0.17
N VAL A 34 2.10 -6.52 0.80
CA VAL A 34 1.90 -7.34 2.01
C VAL A 34 1.16 -8.63 1.69
N LYS A 35 1.12 -9.58 2.64
CA LYS A 35 0.36 -10.83 2.48
C LYS A 35 -1.14 -10.53 2.28
N PRO A 36 -1.87 -11.33 1.47
CA PRO A 36 -3.28 -11.05 1.13
C PRO A 36 -4.20 -10.82 2.33
N HIS A 37 -4.07 -11.61 3.40
CA HIS A 37 -4.90 -11.48 4.60
C HIS A 37 -4.63 -10.21 5.43
N ILE A 38 -3.52 -9.52 5.17
CA ILE A 38 -3.13 -8.28 5.87
C ILE A 38 -3.76 -7.05 5.19
N ILE A 39 -4.11 -7.15 3.90
CA ILE A 39 -4.63 -6.03 3.11
C ILE A 39 -5.82 -5.31 3.76
N PRO A 40 -6.87 -6.00 4.26
CA PRO A 40 -8.01 -5.30 4.87
C PRO A 40 -7.61 -4.40 6.04
N PHE A 41 -6.69 -4.86 6.89
CA PHE A 41 -6.21 -4.11 8.06
C PHE A 41 -5.41 -2.87 7.64
N ILE A 42 -4.57 -3.00 6.61
CA ILE A 42 -3.81 -1.87 6.08
C ILE A 42 -4.76 -0.83 5.49
N LEU A 43 -5.72 -1.25 4.66
CA LEU A 43 -6.68 -0.32 4.05
C LEU A 43 -7.50 0.45 5.09
N ASP A 44 -7.87 -0.20 6.20
CA ASP A 44 -8.54 0.47 7.31
C ASP A 44 -7.60 1.45 8.05
N GLU A 45 -6.31 1.13 8.15
CA GLU A 45 -5.31 1.99 8.79
C GLU A 45 -4.97 3.25 7.96
N ILE A 46 -4.75 3.07 6.65
CA ILE A 46 -4.25 4.13 5.76
C ILE A 46 -5.35 4.85 4.97
N GLY A 47 -6.57 4.34 4.96
CA GLY A 47 -7.63 4.81 4.07
C GLY A 47 -7.88 6.31 4.15
N ALA A 48 -7.87 6.88 5.36
CA ALA A 48 -8.04 8.31 5.59
C ALA A 48 -6.90 9.19 5.04
N ASP A 49 -5.70 8.63 4.86
CA ASP A 49 -4.54 9.34 4.31
C ASP A 49 -4.48 9.24 2.76
N VAL A 50 -5.32 8.40 2.14
CA VAL A 50 -5.37 8.22 0.68
C VAL A 50 -6.14 9.37 0.00
N GLN A 51 -5.37 10.24 -0.64
CA GLN A 51 -5.86 11.36 -1.46
C GLN A 51 -5.98 11.01 -2.95
N ALA A 52 -6.70 11.84 -3.72
CA ALA A 52 -6.94 11.66 -5.16
C ALA A 52 -5.68 11.61 -6.04
N ARG A 53 -4.53 12.09 -5.55
CA ARG A 53 -3.24 11.98 -6.25
C ARG A 53 -2.70 10.55 -6.27
N HIS A 54 -3.04 9.72 -5.28
CA HIS A 54 -2.44 8.41 -5.12
C HIS A 54 -2.99 7.40 -6.13
N ILE A 55 -2.10 6.57 -6.66
CA ILE A 55 -2.44 5.37 -7.41
C ILE A 55 -2.10 4.16 -6.53
N VAL A 56 -3.10 3.39 -6.13
CA VAL A 56 -2.92 2.21 -5.29
C VAL A 56 -2.71 0.99 -6.18
N VAL A 57 -1.52 0.40 -6.12
CA VAL A 57 -1.15 -0.80 -6.86
C VAL A 57 -1.15 -2.00 -5.91
N SER A 58 -2.13 -2.89 -6.05
CA SER A 58 -2.22 -4.11 -5.24
C SER A 58 -1.47 -5.26 -5.91
N CYS A 59 -0.42 -5.76 -5.26
CA CYS A 59 0.34 -6.94 -5.69
C CYS A 59 -0.09 -8.22 -4.93
N ALA A 60 -1.12 -8.14 -4.09
CA ALA A 60 -1.55 -9.24 -3.26
C ALA A 60 -2.32 -10.29 -4.08
N ALA A 61 -1.80 -11.52 -4.11
CA ALA A 61 -2.44 -12.64 -4.80
C ALA A 61 -3.85 -12.92 -4.24
N GLY A 62 -4.81 -13.14 -5.15
CA GLY A 62 -6.20 -13.44 -4.78
C GLY A 62 -7.02 -12.25 -4.26
N VAL A 63 -6.44 -11.05 -4.12
CA VAL A 63 -7.18 -9.85 -3.73
C VAL A 63 -7.77 -9.19 -4.97
N THR A 64 -9.10 -9.02 -4.99
CA THR A 64 -9.81 -8.40 -6.11
C THR A 64 -9.71 -6.88 -6.05
N ILE A 65 -9.80 -6.21 -7.20
CA ILE A 65 -9.85 -4.74 -7.25
C ILE A 65 -11.07 -4.25 -6.44
N SER A 66 -12.22 -4.88 -6.64
CA SER A 66 -13.48 -4.53 -5.96
C SER A 66 -13.38 -4.56 -4.43
N SER A 67 -12.64 -5.51 -3.84
CA SER A 67 -12.50 -5.56 -2.38
C SER A 67 -11.67 -4.39 -1.83
N VAL A 68 -10.63 -3.98 -2.56
CA VAL A 68 -9.79 -2.83 -2.23
C VAL A 68 -10.55 -1.52 -2.41
N GLU A 69 -11.21 -1.35 -3.55
CA GLU A 69 -12.01 -0.15 -3.85
C GLU A 69 -13.14 0.03 -2.83
N LYS A 70 -13.88 -1.04 -2.50
CA LYS A 70 -14.97 -0.99 -1.52
C LYS A 70 -14.52 -0.46 -0.16
N LYS A 71 -13.32 -0.84 0.28
CA LYS A 71 -12.74 -0.36 1.53
C LYS A 71 -12.30 1.10 1.42
N LEU A 72 -11.62 1.46 0.33
CA LEU A 72 -11.13 2.83 0.12
C LEU A 72 -12.25 3.85 -0.15
N MET A 73 -13.37 3.43 -0.73
CA MET A 73 -14.54 4.29 -0.97
C MET A 73 -15.17 4.85 0.31
N ALA A 74 -14.91 4.24 1.47
CA ALA A 74 -15.31 4.80 2.77
C ALA A 74 -14.57 6.11 3.11
N PHE A 75 -13.42 6.37 2.47
CA PHE A 75 -12.55 7.51 2.75
C PHE A 75 -12.35 8.42 1.53
N GLN A 76 -12.37 7.86 0.33
CA GLN A 76 -12.12 8.56 -0.94
C GLN A 76 -13.18 8.14 -1.97
N PRO A 77 -14.05 9.03 -2.47
CA PRO A 77 -15.15 8.67 -3.37
C PRO A 77 -14.74 7.99 -4.68
N ALA A 78 -13.53 8.27 -5.19
CA ALA A 78 -13.03 7.68 -6.45
C ALA A 78 -11.57 7.23 -6.30
N PRO A 79 -11.31 6.09 -5.63
CA PRO A 79 -9.96 5.59 -5.44
C PRO A 79 -9.39 5.03 -6.75
N LYS A 80 -8.15 5.39 -7.09
CA LYS A 80 -7.46 4.86 -8.27
C LYS A 80 -6.75 3.56 -7.88
N VAL A 81 -7.30 2.42 -8.28
CA VAL A 81 -6.77 1.10 -7.92
C VAL A 81 -6.34 0.33 -9.17
N ILE A 82 -5.12 -0.21 -9.15
CA ILE A 82 -4.58 -1.12 -10.16
C ILE A 82 -4.24 -2.44 -9.46
N ARG A 83 -4.64 -3.57 -10.06
CA ARG A 83 -4.18 -4.89 -9.62
C ARG A 83 -3.00 -5.32 -10.48
N CYS A 84 -1.93 -5.75 -9.83
CA CYS A 84 -0.72 -6.27 -10.45
C CYS A 84 -0.46 -7.71 -9.99
N MET A 85 0.17 -8.50 -10.84
CA MET A 85 0.73 -9.80 -10.51
C MET A 85 2.15 -9.82 -11.09
N THR A 86 3.15 -10.04 -10.23
CA THR A 86 4.58 -10.04 -10.57
C THR A 86 5.20 -11.39 -10.18
N ASN A 87 6.41 -11.67 -10.66
CA ASN A 87 7.08 -12.97 -10.56
C ASN A 87 8.13 -13.06 -9.44
#